data_AF-A0A953Z313-F1
#
_entry.id   AF-A0A953Z313-F1
#
_cell.length_a   1.000
_cell.length_b   1.000
_cell.length_c   1.000
_cell.angle_alpha   90.00
_cell.angle_beta   90.00
_cell.angle_gamma   90.00
#
_symmetry.space_group_name_H-M   'P 1'
#
loop_
_entity.id
_entity.type
_entity.pdbx_description
1 polymer ?
#
loop_
_entity_poly.entity_id
_entity_poly.type
_entity_poly.pdbx_seq_one_letter_code
_entity_poly.pdbx_strand_id
1 'polypeptide(L)'
;MRALCAILVFSSLSLASLGLPGLGDPRVLAQAKDEAKEPAWKGLLKNVKLALDAYYDTKLQAEEKGEQFAVQKAWDDAAKKAGFKDRADMEAQIKGARTNHGAAFSKAYQDSLEAAKKRYEERRKAMVKK
;
A
#
# COMPACT_ATOMS: atom_id res chain seq x y z
N MET A 1 26.84 -17.11 35.15
CA MET A 1 26.56 -17.19 33.69
C MET A 1 25.92 -15.88 33.26
N ARG A 2 26.40 -15.28 32.16
CA ARG A 2 25.70 -14.46 31.12
C ARG A 2 24.32 -13.87 31.52
N ALA A 3 23.96 -12.60 31.34
CA ALA A 3 24.40 -11.55 30.42
C ALA A 3 23.61 -10.22 30.67
N LEU A 4 24.10 -9.12 30.06
CA LEU A 4 23.39 -7.91 29.57
C LEU A 4 22.88 -6.89 30.62
N CYS A 5 23.59 -5.76 30.79
CA CYS A 5 23.44 -4.48 30.06
C CYS A 5 22.16 -3.70 30.40
N ALA A 6 22.29 -2.57 31.09
CA ALA A 6 22.10 -1.24 30.48
C ALA A 6 22.39 -0.14 31.52
N ILE A 7 23.17 0.83 31.07
CA ILE A 7 23.77 1.93 31.81
C ILE A 7 22.68 2.93 32.23
N LEU A 8 22.60 3.18 33.54
CA LEU A 8 21.88 4.31 34.12
C LEU A 8 22.90 5.40 34.52
N VAL A 9 22.60 6.60 34.05
CA VAL A 9 22.56 7.84 34.84
C VAL A 9 23.84 8.67 34.99
N PHE A 10 23.72 9.86 34.37
CA PHE A 10 24.12 11.21 34.82
C PHE A 10 25.58 11.50 35.19
N SER A 11 26.13 12.52 34.52
CA SER A 11 26.68 13.73 35.16
C SER A 11 26.99 14.76 34.06
N SER A 12 26.21 15.85 33.96
CA SER A 12 26.46 17.15 34.60
C SER A 12 27.41 18.03 33.77
N LEU A 13 26.92 19.18 33.30
CA LEU A 13 27.55 20.52 33.22
C LEU A 13 26.52 21.45 32.51
N SER A 14 25.77 22.28 33.25
CA SER A 14 25.99 23.75 33.40
C SER A 14 25.80 24.54 32.09
N LEU A 15 25.07 25.66 31.95
CA LEU A 15 24.47 26.64 32.87
C LEU A 15 23.65 27.65 32.00
N ALA A 16 22.70 28.35 32.62
CA ALA A 16 22.20 29.70 32.26
C ALA A 16 21.34 29.90 30.99
N SER A 17 20.03 29.98 31.24
CA SER A 17 19.17 31.16 31.03
C SER A 17 19.60 32.19 29.97
N LEU A 18 18.84 32.26 28.88
CA LEU A 18 18.43 33.50 28.21
C LEU A 18 17.16 33.22 27.41
N GLY A 19 16.14 34.02 27.65
CA GLY A 19 14.76 33.76 27.23
C GLY A 19 14.55 33.76 25.71
N LEU A 20 13.67 32.86 25.28
CA LEU A 20 12.81 33.00 24.10
C LEU A 20 11.58 32.10 24.35
N PRO A 21 10.36 32.64 24.51
CA PRO A 21 9.17 31.80 24.62
C PRO A 21 8.85 31.24 23.23
N GLY A 22 8.91 29.91 23.08
CA GLY A 22 8.13 29.24 22.03
C GLY A 22 8.86 28.79 20.76
N LEU A 23 10.16 28.53 20.79
CA LEU A 23 10.82 27.75 19.73
C LEU A 23 11.68 26.65 20.35
N GLY A 24 11.30 25.39 20.16
CA GLY A 24 12.21 24.26 20.37
C GLY A 24 11.75 23.16 21.30
N ASP A 25 10.46 22.79 21.28
CA ASP A 25 10.05 21.51 21.85
C ASP A 25 10.23 20.41 20.78
N PRO A 26 11.20 19.48 20.90
CA PRO A 26 11.35 18.38 19.96
C PRO A 26 10.15 17.42 19.99
N ARG A 27 9.24 17.51 20.98
CA ARG A 27 7.97 16.78 20.95
C ARG A 27 6.95 17.41 20.00
N VAL A 28 7.04 18.72 19.73
CA VAL A 28 6.14 19.40 18.77
C VAL A 28 6.59 19.13 17.33
N LEU A 29 7.90 18.98 17.07
CA LEU A 29 8.40 18.52 15.76
C LEU A 29 8.07 17.05 15.47
N ALA A 30 7.75 16.24 16.50
CA ALA A 30 7.24 14.88 16.32
C ALA A 30 5.74 14.83 16.03
N GLN A 31 4.99 15.91 16.32
CA GLN A 31 3.54 16.00 16.06
C GLN A 31 3.17 16.63 14.72
N ALA A 32 4.11 17.28 14.03
CA ALA A 32 3.87 17.89 12.71
C ALA A 32 4.12 16.93 11.52
N LYS A 33 3.81 15.65 11.66
CA LYS A 33 3.74 14.69 10.54
C LYS A 33 2.47 13.82 10.54
N ASP A 34 1.46 14.23 11.28
CA ASP A 34 0.12 13.64 11.22
C ASP A 34 -0.90 14.73 10.84
N GLU A 35 -0.55 15.57 9.85
CA GLU A 35 -1.59 16.28 9.12
C GLU A 35 -2.38 15.26 8.31
N ALA A 36 -3.67 15.19 8.59
CA ALA A 36 -4.69 14.36 7.98
C ALA A 36 -4.85 14.59 6.46
N LYS A 37 -3.80 14.35 5.68
CA LYS A 37 -3.90 13.94 4.28
C LYS A 37 -4.26 12.47 4.31
N GLU A 38 -5.31 12.07 3.61
CA GLU A 38 -5.56 10.65 3.37
C GLU A 38 -4.23 9.97 3.04
N PRO A 39 -3.90 8.83 3.69
CA PRO A 39 -2.61 8.22 3.46
C PRO A 39 -2.43 8.05 1.96
N ALA A 40 -1.31 8.52 1.40
CA ALA A 40 -1.07 8.46 -0.05
C ALA A 40 -1.26 7.03 -0.60
N TRP A 41 -1.05 6.03 0.26
CA TRP A 41 -1.31 4.63 -0.03
C TRP A 41 -2.78 4.24 -0.19
N LYS A 42 -3.75 4.99 0.35
CA LYS A 42 -5.20 4.79 0.09
C LYS A 42 -5.55 5.12 -1.36
N GLY A 43 -5.01 6.24 -1.88
CA GLY A 43 -5.16 6.60 -3.29
C GLY A 43 -4.53 5.56 -4.21
N LEU A 44 -3.32 5.11 -3.85
CA LEU A 44 -2.67 3.97 -4.52
C LEU A 44 -3.55 2.71 -4.46
N LEU A 45 -4.10 2.35 -3.30
CA LEU A 45 -4.94 1.18 -3.13
C LEU A 45 -6.21 1.24 -3.98
N LYS A 46 -6.82 2.43 -4.11
CA LYS A 46 -7.96 2.65 -5.00
C LYS A 46 -7.59 2.35 -6.46
N ASN A 47 -6.44 2.85 -6.92
CA ASN A 47 -5.97 2.60 -8.28
C ASN A 47 -5.60 1.12 -8.48
N VAL A 48 -4.90 0.51 -7.53
CA VAL A 48 -4.59 -0.93 -7.55
C VAL A 48 -5.86 -1.77 -7.61
N LYS A 49 -6.89 -1.41 -6.85
CA LYS A 49 -8.20 -2.08 -6.89
C LYS A 49 -8.88 -1.96 -8.24
N LEU A 50 -8.81 -0.79 -8.89
CA LEU A 50 -9.32 -0.61 -10.25
C LEU A 50 -8.56 -1.47 -11.27
N ALA A 51 -7.24 -1.54 -11.18
CA ALA A 51 -6.41 -2.39 -12.04
C ALA A 51 -6.76 -3.87 -11.86
N LEU A 52 -6.90 -4.31 -10.59
CA LEU A 52 -7.30 -5.67 -10.24
C LEU A 52 -8.67 -6.04 -10.82
N ASP A 53 -9.67 -5.18 -10.62
CA ASP A 53 -11.04 -5.45 -11.08
C ASP A 53 -11.10 -5.51 -12.61
N ALA A 54 -10.46 -4.55 -13.30
CA ALA A 54 -10.39 -4.51 -14.77
C ALA A 54 -9.69 -5.74 -15.36
N TYR A 55 -8.61 -6.20 -14.72
CA TYR A 55 -7.93 -7.41 -15.15
C TYR A 55 -8.75 -8.67 -14.98
N TYR A 56 -9.35 -8.86 -13.80
CA TYR A 56 -10.13 -10.05 -13.54
C TYR A 56 -11.37 -10.10 -14.43
N ASP A 57 -11.97 -8.95 -14.76
CA ASP A 57 -13.02 -8.87 -15.77
C ASP A 57 -12.50 -9.26 -17.16
N THR A 58 -11.36 -8.71 -17.58
CA THR A 58 -10.78 -9.05 -18.89
C THR A 58 -10.36 -10.51 -18.97
N LYS A 59 -9.81 -11.06 -17.88
CA LYS A 59 -9.46 -12.48 -17.76
C LYS A 59 -10.69 -13.37 -17.85
N LEU A 60 -11.77 -12.97 -17.21
CA LEU A 60 -13.04 -13.68 -17.26
C LEU A 60 -13.62 -13.68 -18.69
N GLN A 61 -13.64 -12.52 -19.36
CA GLN A 61 -14.06 -12.43 -20.77
C GLN A 61 -13.16 -13.26 -21.70
N ALA A 62 -11.85 -13.24 -21.47
CA ALA A 62 -10.89 -14.05 -22.21
C ALA A 62 -11.14 -15.55 -22.02
N GLU A 63 -11.46 -16.00 -20.80
CA GLU A 63 -11.85 -17.39 -20.54
C GLU A 63 -13.19 -17.76 -21.20
N GLU A 64 -14.18 -16.86 -21.19
CA GLU A 64 -15.46 -17.08 -21.88
C GLU A 64 -15.29 -17.24 -23.40
N LYS A 65 -14.34 -16.51 -23.99
CA LYS A 65 -14.02 -16.57 -25.43
C LYS A 65 -12.97 -17.62 -25.80
N GLY A 66 -12.34 -18.26 -24.81
CA GLY A 66 -11.23 -19.20 -25.02
C GLY A 66 -9.88 -18.56 -25.39
N GLU A 67 -9.71 -17.25 -25.22
CA GLU A 67 -8.54 -16.46 -25.63
C GLU A 67 -7.57 -16.15 -24.47
N GLN A 68 -6.87 -17.17 -23.94
CA GLN A 68 -5.96 -16.99 -22.80
C GLN A 68 -4.77 -16.03 -23.03
N PHE A 69 -4.37 -15.80 -24.29
CA PHE A 69 -3.20 -14.97 -24.63
C PHE A 69 -3.44 -13.46 -24.40
N ALA A 70 -4.69 -13.00 -24.34
CA ALA A 70 -5.01 -11.59 -24.13
C ALA A 70 -4.73 -11.10 -22.70
N VAL A 71 -4.59 -12.02 -21.74
CA VAL A 71 -4.56 -11.72 -20.29
C VAL A 71 -3.32 -10.94 -19.87
N GLN A 72 -2.18 -11.16 -20.52
CA GLN A 72 -0.93 -10.49 -20.16
C GLN A 72 -0.94 -9.02 -20.59
N LYS A 73 -1.39 -8.74 -21.81
CA LYS A 73 -1.60 -7.37 -22.30
C LYS A 73 -2.74 -6.66 -21.55
N ALA A 74 -3.76 -7.42 -21.13
CA ALA A 74 -4.86 -6.90 -20.33
C ALA A 74 -4.41 -6.36 -18.96
N TRP A 75 -3.39 -6.96 -18.35
CA TRP A 75 -2.87 -6.48 -17.07
C TRP A 75 -2.16 -5.12 -17.21
N ASP A 76 -1.34 -4.95 -18.25
CA ASP A 76 -0.71 -3.66 -18.56
C ASP A 76 -1.75 -2.59 -18.95
N ASP A 77 -2.78 -2.96 -19.70
CA ASP A 77 -3.89 -2.06 -20.04
C ASP A 77 -4.71 -1.67 -18.81
N ALA A 78 -4.98 -2.63 -17.91
CA ALA A 78 -5.67 -2.38 -16.65
C ALA A 78 -4.84 -1.47 -15.72
N ALA A 79 -3.53 -1.69 -15.64
CA ALA A 79 -2.62 -0.80 -14.90
C ALA A 79 -2.65 0.62 -15.48
N LYS A 80 -2.56 0.78 -16.81
CA LYS A 80 -2.66 2.08 -17.47
C LYS A 80 -3.99 2.79 -17.23
N LYS A 81 -5.10 2.06 -17.34
CA LYS A 81 -6.45 2.59 -17.05
C LYS A 81 -6.60 3.03 -15.60
N ALA A 82 -5.92 2.36 -14.67
CA ALA A 82 -5.89 2.73 -13.27
C ALA A 82 -4.93 3.89 -12.95
N GLY A 83 -4.24 4.44 -13.94
CA GLY A 83 -3.32 5.58 -13.77
C GLY A 83 -1.87 5.20 -13.47
N PHE A 84 -1.50 3.93 -13.62
CA PHE A 84 -0.10 3.49 -13.57
C PHE A 84 0.55 3.62 -14.96
N LYS A 85 1.88 3.68 -15.02
CA LYS A 85 2.57 3.66 -16.33
C LYS A 85 2.46 2.31 -17.02
N ASP A 86 2.59 1.26 -16.21
CA ASP A 86 2.63 -0.15 -16.63
C ASP A 86 2.48 -1.04 -15.38
N ARG A 87 2.45 -2.35 -15.62
CA ARG A 87 2.43 -3.35 -14.55
C ARG A 87 3.57 -3.16 -13.53
N ALA A 88 4.79 -2.97 -14.02
CA ALA A 88 5.98 -2.94 -13.16
C ALA A 88 6.00 -1.68 -12.29
N ASP A 89 5.55 -0.55 -12.83
CA ASP A 89 5.31 0.68 -12.08
C ASP A 89 4.30 0.45 -10.94
N MET A 90 3.17 -0.22 -11.22
CA MET A 90 2.20 -0.57 -10.18
C MET A 90 2.83 -1.46 -9.09
N GLU A 91 3.55 -2.50 -9.47
CA GLU A 91 4.24 -3.40 -8.51
C GLU A 91 5.31 -2.66 -7.69
N ALA A 92 6.04 -1.72 -8.30
CA ALA A 92 7.02 -0.88 -7.62
C ALA A 92 6.35 0.06 -6.60
N GLN A 93 5.23 0.68 -6.96
CA GLN A 93 4.46 1.52 -6.03
C GLN A 93 3.87 0.71 -4.88
N ILE A 94 3.32 -0.48 -5.14
CA ILE A 94 2.84 -1.41 -4.10
C ILE A 94 3.98 -1.81 -3.16
N LYS A 95 5.16 -2.15 -3.71
CA LYS A 95 6.34 -2.51 -2.91
C LYS A 95 6.80 -1.33 -2.05
N GLY A 96 6.86 -0.12 -2.62
CA GLY A 96 7.20 1.10 -1.89
C GLY A 96 6.20 1.39 -0.76
N ALA A 97 4.90 1.27 -1.03
CA ALA A 97 3.87 1.45 -0.01
C ALA A 97 3.92 0.37 1.08
N ARG A 98 4.27 -0.87 0.72
CA ARG A 98 4.49 -1.95 1.68
C ARG A 98 5.68 -1.69 2.60
N THR A 99 6.76 -1.15 2.07
CA THR A 99 7.94 -0.75 2.86
C THR A 99 7.66 0.47 3.74
N ASN A 100 6.94 1.48 3.23
CA ASN A 100 6.71 2.74 3.94
C ASN A 100 5.58 2.68 4.97
N HIS A 101 4.52 1.91 4.70
CA HIS A 101 3.30 1.85 5.52
C HIS A 101 3.11 0.49 6.20
N GLY A 102 4.05 -0.42 6.00
CA GLY A 102 4.18 -1.67 6.74
C GLY A 102 2.95 -2.58 6.66
N ALA A 103 2.55 -3.11 7.82
CA ALA A 103 1.50 -4.11 7.93
C ALA A 103 0.10 -3.57 7.57
N ALA A 104 -0.17 -2.28 7.82
CA ALA A 104 -1.49 -1.68 7.54
C ALA A 104 -1.82 -1.69 6.04
N PHE A 105 -0.87 -1.24 5.21
CA PHE A 105 -1.02 -1.32 3.74
C PHE A 105 -1.05 -2.76 3.26
N SER A 106 -0.16 -3.62 3.77
CA SER A 106 -0.12 -5.04 3.39
C SER A 106 -1.47 -5.72 3.57
N LYS A 107 -2.12 -5.49 4.72
CA LYS A 107 -3.42 -6.07 5.05
C LYS A 107 -4.52 -5.51 4.14
N ALA A 108 -4.56 -4.20 3.91
CA ALA A 108 -5.55 -3.58 3.03
C ALA A 108 -5.39 -4.02 1.55
N TYR A 109 -4.15 -4.19 1.09
CA TYR A 109 -3.85 -4.71 -0.24
C TYR A 109 -4.26 -6.18 -0.38
N GLN A 110 -3.97 -7.01 0.62
CA GLN A 110 -4.42 -8.41 0.65
C GLN A 110 -5.95 -8.52 0.62
N ASP A 111 -6.65 -7.73 1.45
CA ASP A 111 -8.11 -7.69 1.46
C ASP A 111 -8.69 -7.32 0.07
N SER A 112 -8.08 -6.34 -0.59
CA SER A 112 -8.48 -5.92 -1.94
C SER A 112 -8.22 -7.01 -3.00
N LEU A 113 -7.09 -7.73 -2.89
CA LEU A 113 -6.76 -8.87 -3.75
C LEU A 113 -7.76 -10.02 -3.56
N GLU A 114 -8.05 -10.38 -2.31
CA GLU A 114 -8.98 -11.46 -1.99
C GLU A 114 -10.40 -11.12 -2.44
N ALA A 115 -10.84 -9.87 -2.23
CA ALA A 115 -12.14 -9.41 -2.72
C ALA A 115 -12.26 -9.49 -4.25
N ALA A 116 -11.23 -9.06 -4.98
CA ALA A 116 -11.22 -9.12 -6.45
C ALA A 116 -11.22 -10.57 -6.95
N LYS A 117 -10.40 -11.43 -6.34
CA LYS A 117 -10.33 -12.86 -6.69
C LYS A 117 -11.64 -13.58 -6.40
N LYS A 118 -12.27 -13.31 -5.24
CA LYS A 118 -13.56 -13.90 -4.87
C LYS A 118 -14.63 -13.57 -5.91
N ARG A 119 -14.74 -12.29 -6.31
CA ARG A 119 -15.68 -11.86 -7.37
C ARG A 119 -15.42 -12.57 -8.69
N TYR A 120 -14.16 -12.69 -9.09
CA TYR A 120 -13.78 -13.44 -10.28
C TYR A 120 -14.20 -14.90 -10.19
N GLU A 121 -13.95 -15.59 -9.07
CA GLU A 121 -14.35 -16.97 -8.89
C GLU A 121 -15.87 -17.15 -8.89
N GLU A 122 -16.62 -16.24 -8.26
CA GLU A 122 -18.08 -16.25 -8.28
C GLU A 122 -18.63 -16.11 -9.70
N ARG A 123 -18.10 -15.16 -10.48
CA ARG A 123 -18.52 -14.96 -11.88
C ARG A 123 -18.10 -16.12 -12.78
N ARG A 124 -16.90 -16.68 -12.58
CA ARG A 124 -16.41 -17.85 -13.32
C ARG A 124 -17.26 -19.09 -13.04
N LYS A 125 -17.63 -19.33 -11.78
CA LYS A 125 -18.56 -20.43 -11.41
C LYS A 125 -19.94 -20.23 -12.06
N ALA A 126 -20.42 -18.99 -12.16
CA ALA A 126 -21.68 -18.70 -12.83
C ALA A 126 -21.62 -18.97 -14.35
N MET A 127 -20.47 -18.76 -15.00
CA MET A 127 -20.27 -19.11 -16.41
C MET A 127 -20.23 -20.63 -16.64
N VAL A 128 -19.55 -21.40 -15.78
CA VAL A 128 -19.41 -22.87 -15.94
C VAL A 128 -20.73 -23.63 -15.67
N LYS A 129 -21.68 -23.01 -14.96
CA LYS A 129 -22.99 -23.62 -14.65
C LYS A 129 -24.06 -23.39 -15.73
N LYS A 130 -23.72 -22.70 -16.82
CA LYS A 130 -24.63 -22.34 -17.91
C LYS A 130 -24.42 -23.27 -19.10
#